data_AF-A0A392V6D3-F1
#
_entry.id   AF-A0A392V6D3-F1
#
_cell.length_a   1.000
_cell.length_b   1.000
_cell.length_c   1.000
_cell.angle_alpha   90.00
_cell.angle_beta   90.00
_cell.angle_gamma   90.00
#
_symmetry.space_group_name_H-M   'P 1'
#
loop_
_entity.id
_entity.type
_entity.pdbx_description
1 polymer ?
#
loop_
_entity_poly.entity_id
_entity_poly.type
_entity_poly.pdbx_seq_one_letter_code
_entity_poly.pdbx_strand_id
1 'polypeptide(L)' 'MRAHIPLGFEKPPPLGTYDGQTDPDDHVDNINAILDFRRVSGVIRCRLFPTTLRKGAMAWYQSL' A
#
# COMPACT_ATOMS: atom_id res chain seq x y z
N MET A 1 15.50 -6.44 10.18
CA MET A 1 14.50 -7.41 10.71
C MET A 1 13.22 -7.30 9.89
N ARG A 2 12.76 -8.39 9.26
CA ARG A 2 11.39 -8.45 8.72
C ARG A 2 10.47 -8.69 9.92
N ALA A 3 9.76 -7.66 10.41
CA ALA A 3 8.70 -7.86 11.40
C ALA A 3 7.70 -8.92 10.92
N HIS A 4 7.07 -9.65 11.82
CA HIS A 4 6.05 -10.63 11.44
C HIS A 4 4.84 -9.93 10.82
N ILE A 5 4.28 -10.48 9.74
CA ILE A 5 2.96 -10.08 9.27
C ILE A 5 1.95 -10.70 10.24
N PRO A 6 1.03 -9.94 10.84
CA PRO A 6 0.04 -10.54 11.72
C PRO A 6 -0.87 -11.50 10.96
N LEU A 7 -1.33 -12.54 11.67
CA LEU A 7 -2.29 -13.50 11.14
C LEU A 7 -3.53 -12.76 10.59
N GLY A 8 -3.93 -13.05 9.35
CA GLY A 8 -5.01 -12.34 8.65
C GLY A 8 -4.58 -11.21 7.71
N PHE A 9 -3.29 -10.85 7.69
CA PHE A 9 -2.69 -9.91 6.71
C PHE A 9 -1.78 -10.58 5.69
N GLU A 10 -1.80 -11.91 5.62
CA GLU A 10 -1.03 -12.71 4.67
C GLU A 10 -1.36 -12.38 3.22
N LYS A 11 -2.62 -11.96 2.97
CA LYS A 11 -3.08 -11.40 1.72
C LYS A 11 -3.40 -9.93 1.93
N PRO A 12 -2.86 -9.01 1.10
CA PRO A 12 -3.30 -7.63 1.09
C PRO A 12 -4.82 -7.56 0.91
N PRO A 13 -5.51 -6.62 1.59
CA PRO A 13 -6.87 -6.30 1.20
C PRO A 13 -6.91 -5.88 -0.28
N PRO A 14 -8.06 -6.00 -0.97
CA PRO A 14 -8.20 -5.38 -2.27
C PRO A 14 -7.98 -3.88 -2.13
N LEU A 15 -6.84 -3.42 -2.63
CA LEU A 15 -6.43 -2.01 -2.67
C LEU A 15 -6.41 -1.56 -4.12
N GLY A 16 -6.74 -0.29 -4.34
CA GLY A 16 -6.56 0.33 -5.65
C GLY A 16 -5.12 0.21 -6.15
N THR A 17 -4.94 0.21 -7.46
CA THR A 17 -3.60 0.19 -8.07
C THR A 17 -3.24 1.57 -8.60
N TYR A 18 -1.97 1.95 -8.46
CA TYR A 18 -1.43 3.21 -8.95
C TYR A 18 -0.29 2.96 -9.91
N ASP A 19 -0.40 3.48 -11.12
CA ASP A 19 0.63 3.36 -12.16
C ASP A 19 1.44 4.64 -12.40
N GLY A 20 1.12 5.72 -11.68
CA GLY A 20 1.81 7.00 -11.77
C GLY A 20 1.12 8.05 -12.65
N GLN A 21 -0.08 7.77 -13.17
CA GLN A 21 -0.76 8.66 -14.12
C GLN A 21 -1.89 9.51 -13.50
N THR A 22 -2.36 9.17 -12.31
CA THR A 22 -3.38 9.93 -11.58
C THR A 22 -2.75 10.72 -10.43
N ASP A 23 -3.56 11.52 -9.74
CA ASP A 23 -3.11 12.23 -8.55
C ASP A 23 -2.60 11.22 -7.48
N PRO A 24 -1.33 11.33 -7.05
CA PRO A 24 -0.79 10.49 -5.99
C PRO A 24 -1.45 10.72 -4.63
N ASP A 25 -1.94 11.93 -4.34
CA ASP A 25 -2.57 12.25 -3.05
C ASP A 25 -3.92 11.53 -2.92
N ASP A 26 -4.74 11.57 -3.98
CA ASP A 26 -5.99 10.79 -4.06
C ASP A 26 -5.75 9.28 -3.85
N HIS A 27 -4.66 8.75 -4.40
CA HIS A 27 -4.31 7.33 -4.23
C HIS A 27 -3.94 7.01 -2.77
N VAL A 28 -3.15 7.88 -2.13
CA VAL A 28 -2.77 7.74 -0.73
C VAL A 28 -3.99 7.82 0.19
N ASP A 29 -4.89 8.78 -0.06
CA ASP A 29 -6.12 8.96 0.71
C ASP A 29 -7.05 7.75 0.59
N ASN A 30 -7.20 7.19 -0.62
CA ASN A 30 -7.98 5.97 -0.85
C ASN A 30 -7.42 4.78 -0.05
N ILE A 31 -6.11 4.55 -0.12
CA ILE A 31 -5.46 3.47 0.65
C ILE A 31 -5.66 3.70 2.15
N ASN A 32 -5.44 4.91 2.64
CA ASN A 32 -5.58 5.22 4.05
C ASN A 32 -7.00 4.97 4.54
N ALA A 33 -8.02 5.41 3.81
CA ALA A 33 -9.42 5.16 4.15
C ALA A 33 -9.73 3.66 4.29
N ILE A 34 -9.25 2.82 3.37
CA ILE A 34 -9.45 1.36 3.44
C ILE A 34 -8.71 0.73 4.64
N LEU A 35 -7.48 1.16 4.90
CA LEU A 35 -6.65 0.62 5.97
C LEU A 35 -7.11 1.10 7.36
N ASP A 36 -7.64 2.32 7.47
CA ASP A 36 -8.27 2.86 8.67
C ASP A 36 -9.55 2.09 9.01
N PHE A 37 -10.42 1.85 8.02
CA PHE A 37 -11.62 1.03 8.20
C PHE A 37 -11.29 -0.36 8.73
N ARG A 38 -10.19 -0.96 8.27
CA ARG A 38 -9.69 -2.28 8.70
C ARG A 38 -8.84 -2.24 9.97
N ARG A 39 -8.68 -1.06 10.60
CA ARG A 39 -7.87 -0.85 11.83
C ARG A 39 -6.44 -1.36 11.70
N VAL A 40 -5.83 -1.15 10.53
CA VAL A 40 -4.48 -1.61 10.21
C VAL A 40 -3.44 -0.69 10.86
N SER A 41 -2.48 -1.27 11.58
CA SER A 41 -1.40 -0.50 12.22
C SER A 41 -0.42 0.08 11.20
N GLY A 42 0.22 1.21 11.53
CA GLY A 42 1.12 1.93 10.61
C GLY A 42 2.22 1.06 10.00
N VAL A 43 2.83 0.16 10.77
CA VAL A 43 3.87 -0.77 10.29
C VAL A 43 3.35 -1.69 9.17
N ILE A 44 2.09 -2.12 9.26
CA ILE A 44 1.47 -2.95 8.22
C ILE A 44 1.11 -2.09 7.00
N ARG A 45 0.69 -0.82 7.19
CA ARG A 45 0.40 0.10 6.07
C ARG A 45 1.60 0.27 5.15
N CYS A 46 2.79 0.52 5.72
CA CYS A 46 4.03 0.65 4.95
C CYS A 46 4.37 -0.60 4.14
N ARG A 47 3.97 -1.79 4.60
CA ARG A 47 4.19 -3.05 3.88
C ARG A 47 3.18 -3.30 2.77
N LEU A 48 1.96 -2.80 2.95
CA LEU A 48 0.90 -2.91 1.97
C LEU A 48 1.08 -1.89 0.83
N PHE A 49 1.63 -0.71 1.12
CA PHE A 49 1.77 0.35 0.13
C PHE A 49 2.45 -0.07 -1.18
N PRO A 50 3.62 -0.76 -1.19
CA PRO A 50 4.26 -1.19 -2.44
C PRO A 50 3.41 -2.17 -3.25
N THR A 51 2.49 -2.90 -2.61
CA THR A 51 1.60 -3.85 -3.31
C THR A 51 0.55 -3.16 -4.18
N THR A 52 0.36 -1.84 -4.01
CA THR A 52 -0.55 -1.01 -4.80
C THR A 52 0.11 -0.42 -6.04
N LEU A 53 1.45 -0.38 -6.09
CA LEU A 53 2.18 0.26 -7.18
C LEU A 53 2.27 -0.65 -8.41
N ARG A 54 2.19 -0.05 -9.59
CA ARG A 54 2.30 -0.70 -10.90
C ARG A 54 3.20 0.13 -11.81
N LYS A 55 3.73 -0.50 -12.86
CA LYS A 55 4.48 0.15 -13.96
C LYS A 55 5.52 1.18 -13.45
N GLY A 56 5.46 2.42 -13.94
CA GLY A 56 6.38 3.50 -13.63
C GLY A 56 6.44 3.82 -12.14
N ALA A 57 5.31 3.79 -11.44
CA ALA A 57 5.28 4.02 -9.99
C ALA A 57 6.07 2.95 -9.20
N MET A 58 5.99 1.68 -9.62
CA MET A 58 6.77 0.61 -8.99
C MET A 58 8.26 0.74 -9.32
N ALA A 59 8.60 1.10 -10.56
CA ALA A 59 9.99 1.33 -10.95
C ALA A 59 10.62 2.49 -10.17
N TRP A 60 9.89 3.60 -10.01
CA TRP A 60 10.31 4.73 -9.17
C TRP A 60 10.53 4.30 -7.73
N TYR A 61 9.57 3.60 -7.12
CA TYR A 61 9.69 3.13 -5.73
C TYR A 61 10.87 2.21 -5.49
N GLN A 62 11.20 1.36 -6.47
CA GLN A 62 12.38 0.48 -6.41
C GLN A 62 13.71 1.22 -6.58
N SER A 63 13.68 2.46 -7.08
CA SER A 63 14.86 3.29 -7.29
C SER A 63 15.13 4.30 -6.15
N LEU A 64 14.21 4.40 -5.18
CA LEU A 64 14.39 5.14 -3.93
C LEU A 64 15.31 4.39 -2.96
#